data_AF-A0A8S2Z4A5-F1
#
_entry.id   AF-A0A8S2Z4A5-F1
#
_cell.length_a   1.000
_cell.length_b   1.000
_cell.length_c   1.000
_cell.angle_alpha   90.00
_cell.angle_beta   90.00
_cell.angle_gamma   90.00
#
_symmetry.space_group_name_H-M   'P 1'
#
loop_
_entity.id
_entity.type
_entity.pdbx_description
1 polymer ?
#
loop_
_entity_poly.entity_id
_entity_poly.type
_entity_poly.pdbx_seq_one_letter_code
_entity_poly.pdbx_strand_id
1 'polypeptide(L)'
;MLGIFTVVITIHQQNAAAKQRAEDLNATLLQRIQELAIANNQSEANRQMAIAQKEQEKERYQNDALAAYIKEMGELLKDSNGSLTSNPVTATVARVKTLNVFRQIDPPRKVHILRFLYEASQLTNIDQNPPLDLTTADLY
;
A
#
# COMPACT_ATOMS: atom_id res chain seq x y z
N MET A 1 71.30 20.07 36.62
CA MET A 1 70.15 20.87 36.17
C MET A 1 69.34 20.23 35.02
N LEU A 2 69.69 19.04 34.51
CA LEU A 2 68.99 18.40 33.38
C LEU A 2 67.74 17.57 33.76
N GLY A 3 67.71 16.92 34.94
CA GLY A 3 66.63 15.98 35.29
C GLY A 3 65.26 16.61 35.59
N ILE A 4 65.20 17.87 36.05
CA ILE A 4 63.94 18.55 36.38
C ILE A 4 63.19 18.97 35.10
N PHE A 5 63.93 19.38 34.08
CA PHE A 5 63.37 19.76 32.77
C PHE A 5 62.69 18.57 32.07
N THR A 6 63.29 17.38 32.13
CA THR A 6 62.73 16.18 31.50
C THR A 6 61.41 15.75 32.14
N VAL A 7 61.30 15.85 33.48
CA VAL A 7 60.08 15.49 34.21
C VAL A 7 58.94 16.46 33.90
N VAL A 8 59.22 17.78 33.86
CA VAL A 8 58.21 18.80 33.54
C VAL A 8 57.68 18.64 32.11
N ILE A 9 58.57 18.38 31.14
CA ILE A 9 58.18 18.14 29.74
C ILE A 9 57.31 16.87 29.64
N THR A 10 57.66 15.81 30.36
CA THR A 10 56.90 14.55 30.33
C THR A 10 55.50 14.72 30.93
N ILE A 11 55.36 15.45 32.04
CA ILE A 11 54.05 15.76 32.64
C ILE A 11 53.21 16.64 31.69
N HIS A 12 53.83 17.62 31.03
CA HIS A 12 53.14 18.46 30.05
C HIS A 12 52.65 17.65 28.83
N GLN A 13 53.47 16.73 28.32
CA GLN A 13 53.10 15.83 27.24
C GLN A 13 51.97 14.88 27.63
N GLN A 14 51.97 14.33 28.84
CA GLN A 14 50.89 13.47 29.33
C GLN A 14 49.56 14.22 29.43
N ASN A 15 49.57 15.46 29.93
CA ASN A 15 48.36 16.28 30.02
C ASN A 15 47.82 16.67 28.63
N ALA A 16 48.71 17.01 27.68
CA ALA A 16 48.31 17.31 26.31
C ALA A 16 47.71 16.09 25.60
N ALA A 17 48.33 14.91 25.76
CA ALA A 17 47.81 13.66 25.20
C ALA A 17 46.47 13.24 25.82
N ALA A 18 46.28 13.45 27.12
CA ALA A 18 45.00 13.18 27.79
C ALA A 18 43.89 14.09 27.27
N LYS A 19 44.19 15.38 27.05
CA LYS A 19 43.25 16.33 26.45
C LYS A 19 42.85 15.94 25.03
N GLN A 20 43.83 15.59 24.18
CA GLN A 20 43.57 15.13 22.82
C GLN A 20 42.70 13.87 22.80
N ARG A 21 42.97 12.88 23.66
CA ARG A 21 42.12 11.68 23.76
C ARG A 21 40.67 12.02 24.14
N ALA A 22 40.46 12.99 25.02
CA ALA A 22 39.11 13.42 25.39
C ALA A 22 38.40 14.12 24.22
N GLU A 23 39.13 14.92 23.44
CA GLU A 23 38.62 15.56 22.22
C GLU A 23 38.27 14.52 21.14
N ASP A 24 39.14 13.53 20.90
CA ASP A 24 38.91 12.45 19.93
C ASP A 24 37.70 11.58 20.32
N LEU A 25 37.55 11.26 21.62
CA LEU A 25 36.39 10.55 22.14
C LEU A 25 35.11 11.35 21.91
N ASN A 26 35.12 12.65 22.21
CA ASN A 26 33.97 13.52 21.99
C ASN A 26 33.61 13.63 20.50
N ALA A 27 34.61 13.76 19.61
CA ALA A 27 34.39 13.78 18.16
C ALA A 27 33.77 12.47 17.66
N THR A 28 34.28 11.33 18.13
CA THR A 28 33.76 10.01 17.77
C THR A 28 32.32 9.81 18.24
N LEU A 29 32.01 10.24 19.47
CA LEU A 29 30.65 10.17 20.02
C LEU A 29 29.68 11.04 19.23
N LEU A 30 30.08 12.27 18.90
CA LEU A 30 29.27 13.18 18.10
C LEU A 30 28.97 12.59 16.72
N GLN A 31 29.98 11.99 16.10
CA GLN A 31 29.85 11.33 14.79
C GLN A 31 28.90 10.13 14.85
N ARG A 32 29.00 9.27 15.88
CA ARG A 32 28.04 8.16 16.07
C ARG A 32 26.61 8.64 16.29
N ILE A 33 26.41 9.68 17.10
CA ILE A 33 25.08 10.25 17.33
C ILE A 33 24.49 10.75 16.02
N GLN A 34 25.29 11.41 15.19
CA GLN A 34 24.88 11.88 13.88
C GLN A 34 24.54 10.71 12.93
N GLU A 35 25.38 9.66 12.87
CA GLU A 35 25.12 8.46 12.06
C GLU A 35 23.81 7.76 12.48
N LEU A 36 23.57 7.64 13.78
CA LEU A 36 22.34 7.07 14.32
C LEU A 36 21.12 7.92 13.96
N ALA A 37 21.23 9.25 14.04
CA ALA A 37 20.16 10.15 13.64
C ALA A 37 19.84 10.03 12.14
N ILE A 38 20.87 9.96 11.29
CA ILE A 38 20.71 9.77 9.84
C ILE A 38 20.06 8.41 9.55
N ALA A 39 20.53 7.34 10.18
CA ALA A 39 19.99 6.00 9.99
C ALA A 39 18.51 5.90 10.40
N ASN A 40 18.13 6.53 11.53
CA ASN A 40 16.74 6.59 11.97
C ASN A 40 15.87 7.38 10.98
N ASN A 41 16.30 8.58 10.59
CA ASN A 41 15.57 9.40 9.61
C ASN A 41 15.38 8.66 8.29
N GLN A 42 16.42 7.96 7.81
CA GLN A 42 16.34 7.19 6.58
C GLN A 42 15.37 6.00 6.70
N SER A 43 15.38 5.29 7.84
CA SER A 43 14.46 4.19 8.11
C SER A 43 13.01 4.67 8.13
N GLU A 44 12.74 5.82 8.76
CA GLU A 44 11.41 6.44 8.79
C GLU A 44 10.96 6.87 7.40
N ALA A 45 11.82 7.54 6.63
CA ALA A 45 11.53 7.92 5.25
C ALA A 45 11.22 6.69 4.38
N ASN A 46 12.02 5.64 4.48
CA ASN A 46 11.81 4.39 3.73
C ASN A 46 10.48 3.73 4.11
N ARG A 47 10.10 3.73 5.40
CA ARG A 47 8.81 3.21 5.85
C ARG A 47 7.64 4.01 5.29
N GLN A 48 7.73 5.34 5.33
CA GLN A 48 6.69 6.21 4.77
C GLN A 48 6.54 6.00 3.26
N MET A 49 7.65 5.89 2.54
CA MET A 49 7.63 5.60 1.10
C MET A 49 7.00 4.23 0.81
N ALA A 50 7.33 3.19 1.58
CA ALA A 50 6.75 1.87 1.40
C ALA A 50 5.23 1.85 1.66
N ILE A 51 4.76 2.60 2.67
CA ILE A 51 3.32 2.75 2.95
C ILE A 51 2.63 3.49 1.80
N ALA A 52 3.20 4.60 1.34
CA ALA A 52 2.65 5.38 0.23
C ALA A 52 2.59 4.57 -1.06
N GLN A 53 3.65 3.81 -1.38
CA GLN A 53 3.69 2.91 -2.53
C GLN A 53 2.60 1.84 -2.45
N LYS A 54 2.46 1.19 -1.28
CA LYS A 54 1.43 0.16 -1.08
C LYS A 54 0.02 0.73 -1.25
N GLU A 55 -0.26 1.93 -0.73
CA GLU A 55 -1.58 2.53 -0.89
C GLU A 55 -1.83 2.94 -2.35
N GLN A 56 -0.83 3.50 -3.04
CA GLN A 56 -0.93 3.82 -4.47
C GLN A 56 -1.17 2.56 -5.33
N GLU A 57 -0.48 1.46 -5.04
CA GLU A 57 -0.68 0.18 -5.74
C GLU A 57 -2.09 -0.36 -5.49
N LYS A 58 -2.58 -0.28 -4.26
CA LYS A 58 -3.95 -0.67 -3.91
C LYS A 58 -4.98 0.18 -4.64
N GLU A 59 -4.82 1.50 -4.69
CA GLU A 59 -5.71 2.38 -5.45
C GLU A 59 -5.71 2.06 -6.94
N ARG A 60 -4.54 1.84 -7.53
CA ARG A 60 -4.40 1.44 -8.92
C ARG A 60 -5.09 0.11 -9.19
N TYR A 61 -4.84 -0.89 -8.36
CA TYR A 61 -5.50 -2.20 -8.47
C TYR A 61 -7.02 -2.07 -8.46
N GLN A 62 -7.58 -1.29 -7.53
CA GLN A 62 -9.02 -1.09 -7.42
C GLN A 62 -9.61 -0.33 -8.63
N ASN A 63 -8.88 0.66 -9.17
CA ASN A 63 -9.28 1.38 -10.38
C ASN A 63 -9.25 0.46 -11.61
N ASP A 64 -8.20 -0.34 -11.75
CA ASP A 64 -8.05 -1.29 -12.86
C ASP A 64 -9.14 -2.36 -12.80
N ALA A 65 -9.46 -2.88 -11.61
CA ALA A 65 -10.56 -3.83 -11.41
C ALA A 65 -11.92 -3.23 -11.80
N LEU A 66 -12.18 -1.97 -11.43
CA LEU A 66 -13.40 -1.26 -11.82
C LEU A 66 -13.47 -1.06 -13.34
N ALA A 67 -12.38 -0.60 -13.96
CA ALA A 67 -12.32 -0.37 -15.41
C ALA A 67 -12.52 -1.68 -16.20
N ALA A 68 -11.86 -2.75 -15.77
CA ALA A 68 -12.01 -4.09 -16.36
C ALA A 68 -13.45 -4.58 -16.24
N TYR A 69 -14.08 -4.42 -15.07
CA TYR A 69 -15.49 -4.78 -14.87
C TYR A 69 -16.40 -4.03 -15.84
N ILE A 70 -16.28 -2.69 -15.91
CA ILE A 70 -17.14 -1.88 -16.80
C ILE A 70 -16.96 -2.30 -18.26
N LYS A 71 -15.72 -2.57 -18.68
CA LYS A 71 -15.43 -3.06 -20.04
C LYS A 71 -16.09 -4.41 -20.30
N GLU A 72 -15.84 -5.40 -19.46
CA GLU A 72 -16.38 -6.76 -19.62
C GLU A 72 -17.90 -6.79 -19.59
N MET A 73 -18.52 -6.01 -18.70
CA MET A 73 -19.97 -5.92 -18.62
C MET A 73 -20.56 -5.16 -19.81
N GLY A 74 -19.86 -4.16 -20.34
CA GLY A 74 -20.23 -3.48 -21.59
C GLY A 74 -20.19 -4.41 -22.79
N GLU A 75 -19.15 -5.25 -22.89
CA GLU A 75 -19.06 -6.31 -23.92
C GLU A 75 -20.19 -7.33 -23.76
N LEU A 76 -20.44 -7.80 -22.54
CA LEU A 76 -21.51 -8.76 -22.25
C LEU A 76 -22.90 -8.19 -22.57
N LEU A 77 -23.14 -6.91 -22.29
CA LEU A 77 -24.34 -6.19 -22.68
C LEU A 77 -24.49 -6.13 -24.21
N LYS A 78 -23.42 -5.77 -24.92
CA LYS A 78 -23.43 -5.71 -26.38
C LYS A 78 -23.77 -7.06 -27.00
N ASP A 79 -23.14 -8.14 -26.52
CA ASP A 79 -23.33 -9.50 -27.02
C ASP A 79 -24.70 -10.08 -26.65
N SER A 80 -25.33 -9.55 -25.60
CA SER A 80 -26.64 -10.00 -25.10
C SER A 80 -27.78 -9.05 -25.47
N ASN A 81 -27.65 -8.30 -26.57
CA ASN A 81 -28.66 -7.35 -27.07
C ASN A 81 -29.14 -6.33 -26.03
N GLY A 82 -28.23 -5.85 -25.19
CA GLY A 82 -28.50 -4.83 -24.17
C GLY A 82 -29.12 -5.35 -22.88
N SER A 83 -29.19 -6.68 -22.68
CA SER A 83 -29.73 -7.26 -21.44
C SER A 83 -28.84 -8.34 -20.86
N LEU A 84 -28.42 -8.14 -19.62
CA LEU A 84 -27.71 -9.12 -18.81
C LEU A 84 -28.65 -10.11 -18.14
N THR A 85 -29.94 -9.78 -18.02
CA THR A 85 -30.91 -10.54 -17.21
C THR A 85 -31.85 -11.40 -18.05
N SER A 86 -31.96 -11.14 -19.36
CA SER A 86 -32.89 -11.84 -20.25
C SER A 86 -32.47 -13.28 -20.56
N ASN A 87 -31.18 -13.60 -20.50
CA ASN A 87 -30.65 -14.95 -20.71
C ASN A 87 -30.10 -15.51 -19.38
N PRO A 88 -30.52 -16.72 -18.93
CA PRO A 88 -30.05 -17.30 -17.67
C PRO A 88 -28.53 -17.49 -17.56
N VAL A 89 -27.86 -17.85 -18.66
CA VAL A 89 -26.41 -18.03 -18.70
C VAL A 89 -25.72 -16.68 -18.55
N THR A 90 -26.12 -15.68 -19.35
CA THR A 90 -25.62 -14.30 -19.26
C THR A 90 -25.83 -13.74 -17.85
N ALA A 91 -27.02 -13.95 -17.26
CA ALA A 91 -27.35 -13.45 -15.93
C ALA A 91 -26.47 -14.08 -14.85
N THR A 92 -26.17 -15.37 -14.98
CA THR A 92 -25.26 -16.07 -14.06
C THR A 92 -23.84 -15.53 -14.17
N VAL A 93 -23.32 -15.37 -15.39
CA VAL A 93 -21.98 -14.81 -15.63
C VAL A 93 -21.87 -13.38 -15.09
N ALA A 94 -22.86 -12.53 -15.40
CA ALA A 94 -22.94 -11.17 -14.92
C ALA A 94 -22.93 -11.09 -13.38
N ARG A 95 -23.71 -11.94 -12.71
CA ARG A 95 -23.76 -12.02 -11.24
C ARG A 95 -22.43 -12.45 -10.64
N VAL A 96 -21.84 -13.53 -11.14
CA VAL A 96 -20.55 -14.04 -10.64
C VAL A 96 -19.46 -12.98 -10.80
N LYS A 97 -19.37 -12.32 -11.97
CA LYS A 97 -18.41 -11.24 -12.20
C LYS A 97 -18.63 -10.06 -11.25
N THR A 98 -19.88 -9.63 -11.07
CA THR A 98 -20.22 -8.54 -10.16
C THR A 98 -19.85 -8.88 -8.71
N LEU A 99 -20.20 -10.07 -8.23
CA LEU A 99 -19.86 -10.52 -6.88
C LEU A 99 -18.35 -10.60 -6.66
N ASN A 100 -17.61 -11.12 -7.65
CA ASN A 100 -16.16 -11.23 -7.56
C ASN A 100 -15.52 -9.84 -7.40
N VAL A 101 -15.89 -8.90 -8.27
CA VAL A 101 -15.34 -7.53 -8.22
C VAL A 101 -15.76 -6.81 -6.94
N PHE A 102 -17.00 -6.98 -6.46
CA PHE A 102 -17.48 -6.41 -5.20
C PHE A 102 -16.69 -6.84 -3.96
N ARG A 103 -16.09 -8.03 -3.98
CA ARG A 103 -15.24 -8.51 -2.88
C ARG A 103 -13.86 -7.84 -2.88
N GLN A 104 -13.42 -7.31 -4.02
CA GLN A 104 -12.05 -6.81 -4.21
C GLN A 104 -11.92 -5.29 -4.11
N ILE A 105 -12.98 -4.55 -4.42
CA ILE A 105 -12.97 -3.08 -4.44
C ILE A 105 -13.55 -2.46 -3.17
N ASP A 106 -13.24 -1.20 -2.93
CA ASP A 106 -13.71 -0.42 -1.79
C ASP A 106 -15.14 0.14 -2.00
N PRO A 107 -15.83 0.57 -0.93
CA PRO A 107 -17.23 0.99 -1.01
C PRO A 107 -17.54 2.09 -2.05
N PRO A 108 -16.74 3.17 -2.19
CA PRO A 108 -16.97 4.19 -3.23
C PRO A 108 -17.03 3.60 -4.65
N ARG A 109 -16.14 2.66 -4.99
CA ARG A 109 -16.12 2.04 -6.33
C ARG A 109 -17.28 1.07 -6.54
N LYS A 110 -17.79 0.41 -5.48
CA LYS A 110 -19.02 -0.39 -5.55
C LYS A 110 -20.22 0.47 -5.96
N VAL A 111 -20.30 1.70 -5.46
CA VAL A 111 -21.36 2.65 -5.85
C VAL A 111 -21.30 2.94 -7.36
N HIS A 112 -20.10 3.08 -7.94
CA HIS A 112 -19.97 3.26 -9.40
C HIS A 112 -20.50 2.06 -10.18
N ILE A 113 -20.26 0.83 -9.73
CA ILE A 113 -20.83 -0.36 -10.35
C ILE A 113 -22.36 -0.38 -10.24
N LEU A 114 -22.89 -0.13 -9.04
CA LEU A 114 -24.35 -0.11 -8.83
C LEU A 114 -25.01 0.93 -9.72
N ARG A 115 -24.40 2.12 -9.83
CA ARG A 115 -24.89 3.18 -10.70
C ARG A 115 -24.85 2.78 -12.17
N PHE A 116 -23.76 2.16 -12.64
CA PHE A 116 -23.67 1.64 -14.00
C PHE A 116 -24.79 0.61 -14.29
N LEU A 117 -24.99 -0.36 -13.41
CA LEU A 117 -26.05 -1.37 -13.58
C LEU A 117 -27.45 -0.76 -13.55
N TYR A 118 -27.66 0.26 -12.72
CA TYR A 118 -28.92 1.01 -12.66
C TYR A 118 -29.18 1.79 -13.95
N GLU A 119 -28.21 2.58 -14.41
CA GLU A 119 -28.31 3.39 -15.63
C GLU A 119 -28.48 2.50 -16.88
N ALA A 120 -27.88 1.31 -16.88
CA ALA A 120 -28.08 0.31 -17.91
C ALA A 120 -29.42 -0.47 -17.78
N SER A 121 -30.26 -0.18 -16.78
CA SER A 121 -31.52 -0.89 -16.50
C SER A 121 -31.38 -2.39 -16.23
N GLN A 122 -30.25 -2.81 -15.64
CA GLN A 122 -29.91 -4.21 -15.38
C GLN A 122 -30.23 -4.66 -13.95
N LEU A 123 -30.66 -3.74 -13.09
CA LEU A 123 -31.13 -4.06 -11.75
C LEU A 123 -32.56 -4.58 -11.84
N THR A 124 -32.74 -5.86 -11.53
CA THR A 124 -34.06 -6.52 -11.52
C THR A 124 -34.60 -6.56 -10.09
N ASN A 125 -35.91 -6.38 -9.94
CA ASN A 125 -36.57 -6.56 -8.64
C ASN A 125 -36.48 -8.03 -8.22
N ILE A 126 -36.08 -8.25 -6.97
CA ILE A 126 -35.77 -9.57 -6.40
C ILE A 126 -37.02 -10.47 -6.38
N ASP A 127 -38.20 -9.86 -6.30
CA ASP A 127 -39.50 -10.52 -6.20
C ASP A 127 -39.92 -11.28 -7.47
N GLN A 128 -39.35 -10.94 -8.63
CA GLN A 128 -39.76 -11.53 -9.91
C GLN A 128 -38.88 -12.69 -10.36
N ASN A 129 -37.63 -12.77 -9.86
CA ASN A 129 -36.70 -13.82 -10.25
C ASN A 129 -35.62 -13.97 -9.16
N PRO A 130 -35.88 -14.76 -8.09
CA PRO A 130 -34.95 -14.87 -6.98
C PRO A 130 -33.58 -15.34 -7.49
N PRO A 131 -32.48 -14.63 -7.15
CA PRO A 131 -31.16 -15.07 -7.55
C PRO A 131 -30.82 -16.42 -6.95
N LEU A 132 -30.11 -17.26 -7.71
CA LEU A 132 -29.44 -18.42 -7.13
C LEU A 132 -28.44 -17.91 -6.10
N ASP A 133 -28.64 -18.30 -4.83
CA ASP A 133 -27.75 -17.92 -3.74
C ASP A 133 -26.43 -18.70 -3.85
N LEU A 134 -25.38 -17.99 -4.25
CA LEU A 134 -24.02 -18.54 -4.38
C LEU A 134 -23.13 -18.14 -3.21
N THR A 135 -23.68 -17.54 -2.14
CA THR A 135 -22.89 -17.15 -0.96
C THR A 135 -22.47 -18.35 -0.12
N THR A 136 -23.19 -19.46 -0.24
CA THR A 136 -22.94 -20.74 0.44
C THR A 136 -22.41 -21.83 -0.48
N ALA A 137 -22.22 -21.53 -1.77
CA ALA A 137 -21.72 -22.50 -2.74
C ALA A 137 -20.24 -22.81 -2.46
N ASP A 138 -19.95 -24.08 -2.15
CA ASP A 138 -18.60 -24.61 -2.05
C ASP A 138 -17.96 -24.60 -3.44
N LEU A 139 -17.12 -23.61 -3.69
CA LEU A 139 -16.25 -23.54 -4.86
C LEU A 139 -14.91 -24.15 -4.47
N TYR A 140 -14.89 -25.49 -4.32
CA TYR A 140 -13.67 -26.29 -4.19
C TYR A 140 -12.99 -26.49 -5.54
#